data_AF-A0A7Y4SJ42-F1
#
_entry.id   AF-A0A7Y4SJ42-F1
#
_cell.length_a   1.000
_cell.length_b   1.000
_cell.length_c   1.000
_cell.angle_alpha   90.00
_cell.angle_beta   90.00
_cell.angle_gamma   90.00
#
_symmetry.space_group_name_H-M   'P 1'
#
loop_
_entity.id
_entity.type
_entity.pdbx_description
1 polymer ?
#
loop_
_entity_poly.entity_id
_entity_poly.type
_entity_poly.pdbx_seq_one_letter_code
_entity_poly.pdbx_strand_id
1 'polypeptide(L)'
;MPIQDLKDQIARLPEQPGVYLWRNATGDTIYVGKARVLRDRVRSYLAAGGLSPRHEALVDEIASVEVIVTDSVMEALALENNLIKQRTPKYNILLRDDKSYPYLQLTTSETFPRILVARRVEKGGDFYAGPFLPAKLARRTMTLSHRLFGIRSCNEVITGQRGRPCLEYDIKRCVAPCVAEICSETTYQEAVASTKLLLEGRNEELIATLRGRMEE
;
A
#
# COMPACT_ATOMS: atom_id res chain seq x y z
N MET A 1 22.80 20.89 -22.58
CA MET A 1 21.69 21.27 -23.48
C MET A 1 21.14 22.61 -23.02
N PRO A 2 20.88 23.58 -23.89
CA PRO A 2 20.28 24.84 -23.48
C PRO A 2 18.84 24.60 -22.96
N ILE A 3 18.46 25.35 -21.92
CA ILE A 3 17.16 25.28 -21.20
C ILE A 3 15.92 25.32 -22.13
N GLN A 4 16.06 25.81 -23.36
CA GLN A 4 15.00 25.94 -24.34
C GLN A 4 14.43 24.58 -24.80
N ASP A 5 15.28 23.58 -25.06
CA ASP A 5 14.86 22.24 -25.52
C ASP A 5 14.00 21.51 -24.46
N LEU A 6 14.30 21.77 -23.19
CA LEU A 6 13.56 21.18 -22.07
C LEU A 6 12.14 21.72 -21.97
N LYS A 7 11.91 23.00 -22.30
CA LYS A 7 10.56 23.61 -22.30
C LYS A 7 9.66 22.98 -23.35
N ASP A 8 10.19 22.71 -24.53
CA ASP A 8 9.46 22.06 -25.62
C ASP A 8 9.16 20.60 -25.31
N GLN A 9 10.12 19.89 -24.68
CA GLN A 9 9.89 18.53 -24.19
C GLN A 9 8.76 18.49 -23.15
N ILE A 10 8.73 19.46 -22.23
CA ILE A 10 7.69 19.56 -21.20
C ILE A 10 6.31 19.85 -21.78
N ALA A 11 6.22 20.70 -22.81
CA ALA A 11 4.94 21.02 -23.45
C ALA A 11 4.27 19.79 -24.07
N ARG A 12 5.06 18.78 -24.48
CA ARG A 12 4.60 17.52 -25.08
C ARG A 12 4.27 16.42 -24.06
N LEU A 13 4.48 16.66 -22.77
CA LEU A 13 4.21 15.66 -21.75
C LEU A 13 2.70 15.37 -21.63
N PRO A 14 2.32 14.11 -21.35
CA PRO A 14 0.93 13.73 -21.21
C PRO A 14 0.29 14.34 -19.96
N GLU A 15 -1.02 14.57 -20.03
CA GLU A 15 -1.86 14.95 -18.89
C GLU A 15 -2.33 13.72 -18.08
N GLN A 16 -1.42 12.78 -17.84
CA GLN A 16 -1.70 11.51 -17.19
C GLN A 16 -0.89 11.35 -15.89
N PRO A 17 -1.31 10.47 -14.98
CA PRO A 17 -0.51 10.13 -13.82
C PRO A 17 0.73 9.35 -14.23
N GLY A 18 1.79 9.49 -13.44
CA GLY A 18 3.04 8.79 -13.71
C GLY A 18 4.18 9.26 -12.84
N VAL A 19 5.38 8.78 -13.18
CA VAL A 19 6.64 9.13 -12.52
C VAL A 19 7.51 9.94 -13.48
N TYR A 20 8.13 11.01 -13.01
CA TYR A 20 9.16 11.76 -13.73
C TYR A 20 10.52 11.56 -13.06
N LEU A 21 11.54 11.51 -13.89
CA LEU A 21 12.93 11.29 -13.50
C LEU A 21 13.76 12.44 -14.07
N TRP A 22 14.36 13.22 -13.19
CA TRP A 22 15.34 14.22 -13.57
C TRP A 22 16.69 13.56 -13.73
N ARG A 23 17.34 13.84 -14.86
CA ARG A 23 18.68 13.33 -15.17
C ARG A 23 19.66 14.47 -15.37
N ASN A 24 20.90 14.25 -14.96
CA ASN A 24 22.00 15.18 -15.19
C ASN A 24 22.64 14.98 -16.57
N ALA A 25 23.67 15.78 -16.88
CA ALA A 25 24.37 15.72 -18.17
C ALA A 25 25.11 14.39 -18.39
N THR A 26 25.46 13.64 -17.34
CA THR A 26 26.07 12.30 -17.44
C THR A 26 25.03 11.19 -17.66
N GLY A 27 23.73 11.52 -17.59
CA GLY A 27 22.62 10.58 -17.79
C GLY A 27 22.13 9.91 -16.51
N ASP A 28 22.72 10.23 -15.35
CA ASP A 28 22.37 9.68 -14.05
C ASP A 28 21.04 10.25 -13.56
N THR A 29 20.24 9.41 -12.91
CA THR A 29 18.99 9.87 -12.27
C THR A 29 19.31 10.57 -10.96
N ILE A 30 19.08 11.88 -10.93
CA ILE A 30 19.39 12.74 -9.78
C ILE A 30 18.17 13.01 -8.90
N TYR A 31 16.95 12.87 -9.45
CA TYR A 31 15.70 12.94 -8.70
C TYR A 31 14.59 12.13 -9.38
N VAL A 32 13.72 11.53 -8.58
CA VAL A 32 12.51 10.80 -8.99
C VAL A 32 11.33 11.38 -8.23
N GLY A 33 10.22 11.65 -8.92
CA GLY A 33 8.99 12.06 -8.28
C GLY A 33 7.75 11.59 -9.04
N LYS A 34 6.62 11.46 -8.33
CA LYS A 34 5.32 11.16 -8.94
C LYS A 34 4.49 12.40 -9.25
N ALA A 35 3.57 12.26 -10.20
CA ALA A 35 2.61 13.29 -10.57
C ALA A 35 1.21 12.70 -10.80
N ARG A 36 0.17 13.45 -10.43
CA ARG A 36 -1.20 13.18 -10.92
C ARG A 36 -1.36 13.59 -12.39
N VAL A 37 -0.66 14.66 -12.77
CA VAL A 37 -0.58 15.20 -14.14
C VAL A 37 0.88 15.51 -14.39
N LEU A 38 1.55 14.69 -15.22
CA LEU A 38 2.98 14.80 -15.49
C LEU A 38 3.35 16.20 -16.03
N ARG A 39 2.62 16.68 -17.03
CA ARG A 39 2.88 17.99 -17.65
C ARG A 39 2.92 19.14 -16.65
N ASP A 40 1.89 19.26 -15.81
CA ASP A 40 1.78 20.35 -14.83
C ASP A 40 2.88 20.26 -13.77
N ARG A 41 3.16 19.04 -13.30
CA ARG A 41 4.16 18.82 -12.26
C ARG A 41 5.55 19.17 -12.75
N VAL A 42 5.94 18.69 -13.93
CA VAL A 42 7.27 18.94 -14.49
C VAL A 42 7.43 20.44 -14.84
N ARG A 43 6.39 21.07 -15.38
CA ARG A 43 6.38 22.53 -15.65
C ARG A 43 6.61 23.36 -14.38
N SER A 44 6.10 22.93 -13.23
CA SER A 44 6.23 23.69 -11.97
C SER A 44 7.69 23.87 -11.50
N TYR A 45 8.61 22.97 -11.88
CA TYR A 45 10.03 23.10 -11.57
C TYR A 45 10.70 24.27 -12.30
N LEU A 46 10.22 24.60 -13.51
CA LEU A 46 10.76 25.72 -14.31
C LEU A 46 10.12 27.06 -14.00
N ALA A 47 8.93 27.06 -13.39
CA ALA A 47 8.18 28.28 -13.09
C ALA A 47 8.54 28.89 -11.72
N ALA A 48 9.21 28.14 -10.84
CA ALA A 48 9.39 28.53 -9.46
C ALA A 48 10.78 29.11 -9.19
N GLY A 49 10.91 30.44 -9.30
CA GLY A 49 12.02 31.17 -8.70
C GLY A 49 11.86 31.29 -7.19
N GLY A 50 12.95 31.12 -6.42
CA GLY A 50 12.98 31.37 -4.98
C GLY A 50 12.59 30.19 -4.08
N LEU A 51 12.69 28.95 -4.56
CA LEU A 51 12.53 27.77 -3.72
C LEU A 51 13.89 27.32 -3.19
N SER A 52 13.92 26.88 -1.92
CA SER A 52 15.08 26.46 -1.11
C SER A 52 16.40 26.14 -1.86
N PRO A 53 17.59 26.41 -1.29
CA PRO A 53 18.89 26.18 -1.95
C PRO A 53 19.08 24.78 -2.57
N ARG A 54 18.43 23.75 -2.01
CA ARG A 54 18.43 22.39 -2.57
C ARG A 54 17.69 22.30 -3.92
N HIS A 55 16.57 23.00 -4.06
CA HIS A 55 15.80 23.00 -5.29
C HIS A 55 16.57 23.73 -6.39
N GLU A 56 17.19 24.85 -6.08
CA GLU A 56 18.10 25.55 -7.01
C GLU A 56 19.23 24.63 -7.47
N ALA A 57 19.93 23.98 -6.53
CA ALA A 57 20.99 23.02 -6.87
C ALA A 57 20.49 21.83 -7.72
N LEU A 58 19.26 21.35 -7.48
CA LEU A 58 18.65 20.33 -8.34
C LEU A 58 18.43 20.88 -9.76
N VAL A 59 17.80 22.05 -9.89
CA VAL A 59 17.47 22.66 -11.19
C VAL A 59 18.73 22.94 -12.00
N ASP A 60 19.80 23.39 -11.36
CA ASP A 60 21.10 23.65 -11.99
C ASP A 60 21.75 22.38 -12.57
N GLU A 61 21.48 21.21 -11.99
CA GLU A 61 22.04 19.92 -12.45
C GLU A 61 21.15 19.21 -13.49
N ILE A 62 19.91 19.67 -13.71
CA ILE A 62 18.98 19.05 -14.68
C ILE A 62 19.48 19.27 -16.11
N ALA A 63 19.64 18.16 -16.84
CA ALA A 63 19.89 18.17 -18.28
C ALA A 63 18.71 17.62 -19.09
N SER A 64 17.95 16.67 -18.54
CA SER A 64 16.80 16.07 -19.23
C SER A 64 15.76 15.51 -18.27
N VAL A 65 14.54 15.29 -18.79
CA VAL A 65 13.45 14.60 -18.10
C VAL A 65 13.08 13.32 -18.82
N GLU A 66 12.88 12.26 -18.05
CA GLU A 66 12.24 11.02 -18.49
C GLU A 66 10.92 10.86 -17.74
N VAL A 67 9.89 10.35 -18.41
CA VAL A 67 8.59 10.09 -17.77
C VAL A 67 8.12 8.67 -18.04
N ILE A 68 7.48 8.07 -17.05
CA ILE A 68 6.81 6.78 -17.16
C ILE A 68 5.36 7.01 -16.79
N VAL A 69 4.48 6.82 -17.77
CA VAL A 69 3.03 6.91 -17.62
C VAL A 69 2.51 5.67 -16.90
N THR A 70 1.51 5.85 -16.06
CA THR A 70 0.86 4.78 -15.31
C THR A 70 -0.66 4.91 -15.43
N ASP A 71 -1.39 3.83 -15.22
CA ASP A 71 -2.85 3.85 -15.33
C ASP A 71 -3.51 4.53 -14.13
N SER A 72 -2.77 4.69 -13.02
CA SER A 72 -3.29 5.32 -11.81
C SER A 72 -2.21 6.03 -10.98
N VAL A 73 -2.64 6.98 -10.15
CA VAL A 73 -1.77 7.64 -9.15
C VAL A 73 -1.17 6.65 -8.15
N MET A 74 -1.85 5.52 -7.93
CA MET A 74 -1.41 4.45 -7.04
C MET A 74 -0.22 3.68 -7.62
N GLU A 75 -0.30 3.35 -8.91
CA GLU A 75 0.79 2.71 -9.64
C GLU A 75 1.99 3.66 -9.77
N ALA A 76 1.76 4.94 -10.10
CA ALA A 76 2.82 5.96 -10.10
C ALA A 76 3.58 6.03 -8.77
N LEU A 77 2.86 5.91 -7.64
CA LEU A 77 3.48 5.89 -6.33
C LEU A 77 4.30 4.63 -6.09
N ALA A 78 3.77 3.45 -6.41
CA ALA A 78 4.49 2.19 -6.25
C ALA A 78 5.79 2.19 -7.08
N LEU A 79 5.68 2.66 -8.33
CA LEU A 79 6.80 2.79 -9.25
C LEU A 79 7.84 3.80 -8.76
N GLU A 80 7.42 4.98 -8.28
CA GLU A 80 8.32 6.00 -7.69
C GLU A 80 9.15 5.39 -6.55
N ASN A 81 8.51 4.70 -5.61
CA ASN A 81 9.22 4.09 -4.48
C ASN A 81 10.23 3.03 -4.95
N ASN A 82 9.88 2.23 -5.97
CA ASN A 82 10.77 1.23 -6.51
C ASN A 82 11.99 1.88 -7.19
N LEU A 83 11.77 2.92 -8.00
CA LEU A 83 12.82 3.67 -8.68
C LEU A 83 13.75 4.42 -7.72
N ILE A 84 13.22 5.01 -6.63
CA ILE A 84 14.05 5.64 -5.59
C ILE A 84 14.95 4.60 -4.90
N LYS A 85 14.41 3.40 -4.60
CA LYS A 85 15.20 2.32 -3.99
C LYS A 85 16.26 1.75 -4.93
N GLN A 86 15.94 1.62 -6.21
CA GLN A 86 16.84 1.06 -7.23
C GLN A 86 17.96 2.03 -7.63
N ARG A 87 17.63 3.32 -7.81
CA ARG A 87 18.55 4.32 -8.36
C ARG A 87 19.21 5.20 -7.29
N THR A 88 18.69 5.19 -6.05
CA THR A 88 19.16 6.01 -4.92
C THR A 88 19.56 7.45 -5.31
N PRO A 89 18.64 8.23 -5.88
CA PRO A 89 18.98 9.52 -6.51
C PRO A 89 19.47 10.54 -5.49
N LYS A 90 20.51 11.29 -5.84
CA LYS A 90 21.18 12.30 -4.99
C LYS A 90 20.22 13.29 -4.31
N TYR A 91 19.23 13.81 -5.05
CA TYR A 91 18.31 14.84 -4.54
C TYR A 91 16.99 14.27 -3.99
N ASN A 92 16.75 12.97 -4.04
CA ASN A 92 15.68 12.39 -3.23
C ASN A 92 16.16 12.37 -1.77
N ILE A 93 15.58 13.25 -0.94
CA ILE A 93 15.65 13.01 0.50
C ILE A 93 14.92 11.69 0.67
N LEU A 94 15.65 10.64 1.05
CA LEU A 94 15.06 9.57 1.83
C LEU A 94 14.43 10.28 3.02
N LEU A 95 13.14 10.60 2.92
CA LEU A 95 12.36 10.96 4.08
C LEU A 95 12.59 9.80 5.01
N ARG A 96 13.43 10.02 6.03
CA ARG A 96 13.70 9.07 7.11
C ARG A 96 12.44 8.79 7.93
N ASP A 97 11.35 9.49 7.62
CA ASP A 97 10.03 8.98 7.87
C ASP A 97 9.80 7.77 6.98
N ASP A 98 9.97 6.61 7.60
CA ASP A 98 9.10 5.44 7.48
C ASP A 98 7.62 5.81 7.23
N LYS A 99 7.30 6.42 6.07
CA LYS A 99 5.99 6.33 5.43
C LYS A 99 5.87 4.93 4.85
N SER A 100 6.13 3.94 5.70
CA SER A 100 5.81 2.56 5.46
C SER A 100 4.30 2.55 5.28
N TYR A 101 3.86 2.46 4.03
CA TYR A 101 2.46 2.35 3.71
C TYR A 101 1.87 1.20 4.51
N PRO A 102 0.71 1.35 5.13
CA PRO A 102 0.16 0.28 5.93
C PRO A 102 -0.16 -0.90 5.03
N TYR A 103 0.35 -2.05 5.42
CA TYR A 103 -0.05 -3.36 4.94
C TYR A 103 -1.02 -3.97 5.94
N LEU A 104 -1.85 -4.90 5.46
CA LEU A 104 -2.56 -5.81 6.34
C LEU A 104 -1.80 -7.12 6.36
N GLN A 105 -1.33 -7.50 7.55
CA GLN A 105 -0.67 -8.75 7.82
C GLN A 105 -1.72 -9.74 8.35
N LEU A 106 -1.83 -10.89 7.69
CA LEU A 106 -2.53 -12.05 8.21
C LEU A 106 -1.48 -13.02 8.76
N THR A 107 -1.47 -13.19 10.08
CA THR A 107 -0.48 -14.02 10.78
C THR A 107 -0.66 -15.49 10.40
N THR A 108 0.39 -16.18 9.99
CA THR A 108 0.34 -17.63 9.66
C THR A 108 1.01 -18.50 10.72
N SER A 109 1.73 -17.88 11.66
CA SER A 109 2.41 -18.56 12.76
C SER A 109 1.50 -18.93 13.93
N GLU A 110 0.29 -18.37 13.98
CA GLU A 110 -0.67 -18.58 15.06
C GLU A 110 -1.75 -19.58 14.63
N THR A 111 -2.12 -20.54 15.49
CA THR A 111 -3.21 -21.52 15.26
C THR A 111 -4.53 -20.84 14.89
N PHE A 112 -4.79 -19.69 15.51
CA PHE A 112 -5.90 -18.81 15.18
C PHE A 112 -5.34 -17.52 14.58
N PRO A 113 -5.15 -17.42 13.26
CA PRO A 113 -4.67 -16.21 12.59
C PRO A 113 -5.44 -14.94 12.95
N ARG A 114 -4.77 -13.79 12.93
CA ARG A 114 -5.38 -12.46 13.09
C ARG A 114 -4.90 -11.51 12.01
N ILE A 115 -5.64 -10.41 11.82
CA ILE A 115 -5.24 -9.32 10.93
C ILE A 115 -4.64 -8.18 11.74
N LEU A 116 -3.47 -7.71 11.33
CA LEU A 116 -2.79 -6.57 11.93
C LEU A 116 -2.45 -5.53 10.86
N VAL A 117 -2.39 -4.26 11.26
CA VAL A 117 -1.82 -3.22 10.41
C VAL A 117 -0.31 -3.23 10.59
N ALA A 118 0.39 -3.73 9.58
CA ALA A 118 1.85 -3.72 9.54
C ALA A 118 2.36 -2.48 8.81
N ARG A 119 3.47 -1.92 9.29
CA ARG A 119 4.16 -0.84 8.59
C ARG A 119 5.18 -1.41 7.61
N ARG A 120 5.84 -2.50 7.94
CA ARG A 120 6.85 -3.14 7.10
C ARG A 120 6.42 -4.56 6.79
N VAL A 121 6.77 -5.02 5.59
CA VAL A 121 6.67 -6.44 5.21
C VAL A 121 7.94 -7.11 5.71
N GLU A 122 7.80 -8.02 6.66
CA GLU A 122 8.91 -8.82 7.16
C GLU A 122 9.09 -10.08 6.31
N LYS A 123 10.32 -10.58 6.20
CA LYS A 123 10.60 -11.90 5.59
C LYS A 123 10.25 -13.01 6.59
N GLY A 124 8.98 -13.06 6.98
CA GLY A 124 8.37 -14.15 7.74
C GLY A 124 7.27 -14.78 6.88
N GLY A 125 6.91 -16.04 7.14
CA GLY A 125 5.89 -16.75 6.35
C GLY A 125 4.48 -16.15 6.38
N ASP A 126 4.27 -15.05 7.10
CA ASP A 126 3.01 -14.34 7.18
C ASP A 126 2.59 -13.78 5.83
N PHE A 127 1.27 -13.69 5.64
CA PHE A 127 0.71 -13.13 4.43
C PHE A 127 0.51 -11.62 4.58
N TYR A 128 0.91 -10.84 3.56
CA TYR A 128 0.77 -9.38 3.56
C TYR A 128 -0.02 -8.92 2.33
N ALA A 129 -1.04 -8.11 2.57
CA ALA A 129 -1.79 -7.39 1.54
C ALA A 129 -1.51 -5.89 1.61
N GLY A 130 -1.47 -5.22 0.46
CA GLY A 130 -1.19 -3.79 0.35
C GLY A 130 -0.04 -3.49 -0.61
N PRO A 131 0.44 -2.24 -0.66
CA PRO A 131 0.21 -1.14 0.29
C PRO A 131 -1.18 -0.51 0.19
N PHE A 132 -1.80 -0.19 1.33
CA PHE A 132 -3.13 0.46 1.39
C PHE A 132 -3.03 1.97 1.45
N LEU A 133 -3.70 2.65 0.51
CA LEU A 133 -3.74 4.10 0.43
C LEU A 133 -5.16 4.61 0.10
N PRO A 134 -5.65 5.63 0.83
CA PRO A 134 -5.05 6.25 2.01
C PRO A 134 -4.93 5.25 3.18
N ALA A 135 -4.11 5.54 4.21
CA ALA A 135 -3.91 4.64 5.35
C ALA A 135 -5.21 4.23 6.07
N LYS A 136 -6.25 5.06 5.97
CA LYS A 136 -7.61 4.77 6.46
C LYS A 136 -8.23 3.54 5.78
N LEU A 137 -7.83 3.24 4.53
CA LEU A 137 -8.31 2.09 3.78
C LEU A 137 -7.89 0.78 4.45
N ALA A 138 -6.63 0.62 4.88
CA ALA A 138 -6.19 -0.56 5.63
C ALA A 138 -7.09 -0.82 6.86
N ARG A 139 -7.30 0.22 7.68
CA ARG A 139 -8.13 0.09 8.89
C ARG A 139 -9.59 -0.24 8.56
N ARG A 140 -10.14 0.32 7.48
CA ARG A 140 -11.50 0.01 7.01
C ARG A 140 -11.60 -1.43 6.54
N THR A 141 -10.66 -1.89 5.71
CA THR A 141 -10.60 -3.28 5.23
C THR A 141 -10.47 -4.25 6.40
N MET A 142 -9.57 -4.01 7.35
CA MET A 142 -9.44 -4.81 8.57
C MET A 142 -10.75 -4.87 9.37
N THR A 143 -11.39 -3.71 9.58
CA THR A 143 -12.68 -3.63 10.29
C THR A 143 -13.79 -4.40 9.55
N LEU A 144 -13.80 -4.36 8.22
CA LEU A 144 -14.74 -5.12 7.40
C LEU A 144 -14.48 -6.63 7.54
N SER A 145 -13.22 -7.07 7.49
CA SER A 145 -12.88 -8.48 7.70
C SER A 145 -13.38 -9.02 9.04
N HIS A 146 -13.25 -8.25 10.12
CA HIS A 146 -13.80 -8.63 11.43
C HIS A 146 -15.33 -8.79 11.37
N ARG A 147 -16.05 -7.84 10.75
CA ARG A 147 -17.51 -7.88 10.69
C ARG A 147 -18.07 -8.95 9.76
N LEU A 148 -17.41 -9.18 8.62
CA LEU A 148 -17.92 -10.08 7.58
C LEU A 148 -17.56 -11.54 7.87
N PHE A 149 -16.36 -11.78 8.38
CA PHE A 149 -15.84 -13.14 8.54
C PHE A 149 -15.63 -13.54 10.00
N GLY A 150 -15.67 -12.59 10.94
CA GLY A 150 -15.46 -12.88 12.35
C GLY A 150 -14.03 -13.30 12.70
N ILE A 151 -13.05 -12.92 11.87
CA ILE A 151 -11.63 -13.08 12.22
C ILE A 151 -11.30 -12.21 13.43
N ARG A 152 -10.48 -12.70 14.36
CA ARG A 152 -10.21 -12.00 15.62
C ARG A 152 -9.39 -10.72 15.43
N SER A 153 -9.64 -9.75 16.30
CA SER A 153 -8.91 -8.49 16.44
C SER A 153 -8.03 -8.44 17.69
N CYS A 154 -8.17 -9.40 18.61
CA CYS A 154 -7.49 -9.40 19.90
C CYS A 154 -6.01 -9.80 19.76
N ASN A 155 -5.20 -9.34 20.73
CA ASN A 155 -3.78 -9.65 20.82
C ASN A 155 -3.45 -10.80 21.79
N GLU A 156 -4.47 -11.49 22.29
CA GLU A 156 -4.33 -12.60 23.24
C GLU A 156 -3.87 -13.87 22.53
N VAL A 157 -3.16 -14.76 23.23
CA VAL A 157 -2.91 -16.12 22.75
C VAL A 157 -4.18 -16.94 22.97
N ILE A 158 -4.73 -17.50 21.89
CA ILE A 158 -5.99 -18.23 21.94
C ILE A 158 -5.73 -19.71 22.25
N THR A 159 -6.27 -20.17 23.37
CA THR A 159 -6.15 -21.57 23.84
C THR A 159 -7.46 -22.37 23.76
N GLY A 160 -8.59 -21.71 23.45
CA GLY A 160 -9.92 -22.33 23.46
C GLY A 160 -10.52 -22.58 24.85
N GLN A 161 -9.80 -22.28 25.93
CA GLN A 161 -10.18 -22.61 27.31
C GLN A 161 -10.98 -21.51 28.02
N ARG A 162 -11.37 -20.44 27.33
CA ARG A 162 -12.09 -19.34 27.95
C ARG A 162 -13.51 -19.79 28.28
N GLY A 163 -13.97 -19.54 29.50
CA GLY A 163 -15.32 -19.94 29.93
C GLY A 163 -16.47 -19.10 29.35
N ARG A 164 -16.18 -17.93 28.76
CA ARG A 164 -17.20 -17.10 28.08
C ARG A 164 -16.60 -16.27 26.94
N PRO A 165 -17.37 -16.00 25.87
CA PRO A 165 -16.93 -15.15 24.78
C PRO A 165 -16.78 -13.70 25.23
N CYS A 166 -16.07 -12.90 24.43
CA CYS A 166 -15.86 -11.48 24.68
C CYS A 166 -16.84 -10.60 23.89
N LEU A 167 -16.80 -9.29 24.16
CA LEU A 167 -17.68 -8.31 23.51
C LEU A 167 -17.62 -8.37 21.98
N GLU A 168 -16.46 -8.65 21.38
CA GLU A 168 -16.33 -8.74 19.91
C GLU A 168 -17.21 -9.85 19.32
N TYR A 169 -17.46 -10.93 20.05
CA TYR A 169 -18.42 -11.96 19.66
C TYR A 169 -19.86 -11.48 19.80
N ASP A 170 -20.18 -10.83 20.93
CA ASP A 170 -21.53 -10.33 21.20
C ASP A 170 -21.98 -9.32 20.13
N ILE A 171 -21.06 -8.48 19.66
CA ILE A 171 -21.29 -7.51 18.57
C ILE A 171 -21.01 -8.07 17.17
N LYS A 172 -20.88 -9.40 17.03
CA LYS A 172 -20.74 -10.13 15.74
C LYS A 172 -19.54 -9.71 14.90
N ARG A 173 -18.40 -9.46 15.55
CA ARG A 173 -17.10 -9.15 14.91
C ARG A 173 -16.05 -10.24 15.08
N CYS A 174 -16.36 -11.27 15.85
CA CYS A 174 -15.50 -12.42 16.09
C CYS A 174 -16.35 -13.67 16.24
N VAL A 175 -15.90 -14.80 15.74
CA VAL A 175 -16.57 -16.11 15.97
C VAL A 175 -16.19 -16.76 17.31
N ALA A 176 -15.45 -16.04 18.16
CA ALA A 176 -15.00 -16.51 19.48
C ALA A 176 -14.18 -17.82 19.48
N PRO A 177 -13.06 -17.90 18.73
CA PRO A 177 -12.16 -19.07 18.80
C PRO A 177 -11.55 -19.30 20.20
N CYS A 178 -11.70 -18.33 21.11
CA CYS A 178 -11.30 -18.45 22.51
C CYS A 178 -12.15 -19.41 23.34
N VAL A 179 -13.33 -19.80 22.86
CA VAL A 179 -14.24 -20.73 23.54
C VAL A 179 -14.45 -21.94 22.62
N ALA A 180 -13.87 -23.08 22.97
CA ALA A 180 -13.88 -24.28 22.12
C ALA A 180 -15.30 -24.80 21.80
N GLU A 181 -16.26 -24.58 22.71
CA GLU A 181 -17.66 -24.94 22.51
C GLU A 181 -18.37 -24.07 21.45
N ILE A 182 -17.86 -22.86 21.18
CA ILE A 182 -18.47 -21.91 20.23
C ILE A 182 -17.82 -22.02 18.84
N CYS A 183 -16.50 -22.16 18.79
CA CYS A 183 -15.77 -22.17 17.53
C CYS A 183 -14.58 -23.11 17.60
N SER A 184 -14.60 -24.14 16.74
CA SER A 184 -13.46 -25.02 16.52
C SER A 184 -12.40 -24.34 15.66
N GLU A 185 -11.19 -24.89 15.68
CA GLU A 185 -10.12 -24.47 14.78
C GLU A 185 -10.53 -24.58 13.31
N THR A 186 -11.17 -25.68 12.91
CA THR A 186 -11.61 -25.90 11.52
C THR A 186 -12.60 -24.83 11.06
N THR A 187 -13.61 -24.51 11.88
CA THR A 187 -14.56 -23.43 11.59
C THR A 187 -13.86 -22.08 11.51
N TYR A 188 -12.89 -21.83 12.39
CA TYR A 188 -12.12 -20.58 12.33
C TYR A 188 -11.31 -20.46 11.03
N GLN A 189 -10.76 -21.56 10.52
CA GLN A 189 -9.99 -21.54 9.28
C GLN A 189 -10.83 -21.15 8.05
N GLU A 190 -12.15 -21.37 8.06
CA GLU A 190 -13.03 -20.86 7.01
C GLU A 190 -13.11 -19.32 7.01
N ALA A 191 -13.15 -18.72 8.20
CA ALA A 191 -13.09 -17.26 8.36
C ALA A 191 -11.74 -16.70 7.88
N VAL A 192 -10.66 -17.44 8.16
CA VAL A 192 -9.31 -17.11 7.68
C VAL A 192 -9.22 -17.20 6.15
N ALA A 193 -9.75 -18.25 5.55
CA ALA A 193 -9.75 -18.44 4.10
C ALA A 193 -10.54 -17.32 3.39
N SER A 194 -11.73 -17.00 3.88
CA SER A 194 -12.56 -15.91 3.35
C SER A 194 -11.86 -14.54 3.48
N THR A 195 -11.20 -14.32 4.62
CA THR A 195 -10.38 -13.14 4.85
C THR A 195 -9.23 -13.06 3.84
N LYS A 196 -8.52 -14.17 3.62
CA LYS A 196 -7.39 -14.22 2.69
C LYS A 196 -7.82 -13.90 1.26
N LEU A 197 -8.95 -14.45 0.79
CA LEU A 197 -9.52 -14.13 -0.52
C LEU A 197 -9.85 -12.64 -0.67
N LEU A 198 -10.45 -12.03 0.36
CA LEU A 198 -10.71 -10.59 0.36
C LEU A 198 -9.41 -9.78 0.27
N LEU A 199 -8.38 -10.17 1.02
CA LEU A 199 -7.10 -9.47 1.04
C LEU A 199 -6.28 -9.65 -0.25
N GLU A 200 -6.45 -10.79 -0.94
CA GLU A 200 -5.89 -11.05 -2.28
C GLU A 200 -6.65 -10.30 -3.40
N GLY A 201 -7.82 -9.72 -3.10
CA GLY A 201 -8.67 -9.06 -4.09
C GLY A 201 -9.47 -10.03 -4.97
N ARG A 202 -9.54 -11.33 -4.62
CA ARG A 202 -10.30 -12.38 -5.32
C ARG A 202 -11.79 -12.30 -4.97
N ASN A 203 -12.39 -11.15 -5.26
CA ASN A 203 -13.75 -10.82 -4.82
C ASN A 203 -14.82 -11.67 -5.51
N GLU A 204 -14.64 -12.03 -6.78
CA GLU A 204 -15.62 -12.85 -7.52
C GLU A 204 -15.77 -14.24 -6.90
N GLU A 205 -14.65 -14.89 -6.60
CA GLU A 205 -14.59 -16.20 -5.94
C GLU A 205 -15.13 -16.15 -4.52
N LEU A 206 -14.81 -15.08 -3.78
CA LEU A 206 -15.37 -14.83 -2.45
C LEU A 206 -16.90 -14.71 -2.52
N ILE A 207 -17.43 -13.93 -3.47
CA ILE A 207 -18.88 -13.76 -3.64
C ILE A 207 -19.54 -15.08 -4.02
N ALA A 208 -18.95 -15.87 -4.92
CA ALA A 208 -19.45 -17.18 -5.29
C ALA A 208 -19.54 -18.12 -4.07
N THR A 209 -18.47 -18.18 -3.27
CA THR A 209 -18.42 -18.98 -2.04
C THR A 209 -19.50 -18.55 -1.04
N LEU A 210 -19.65 -17.24 -0.82
CA LEU A 210 -20.64 -16.71 0.12
C LEU A 210 -22.08 -16.96 -0.34
N ARG A 211 -22.36 -16.87 -1.65
CA ARG A 211 -23.69 -17.19 -2.20
C ARG A 211 -24.06 -18.65 -2.01
N GLY A 212 -23.12 -19.56 -2.27
CA GLY A 212 -23.34 -20.99 -2.03
C GLY A 212 -23.74 -21.28 -0.58
N ARG A 213 -23.09 -20.64 0.39
CA ARG A 213 -23.41 -20.79 1.83
C ARG A 213 -24.77 -20.21 2.24
N MET A 214 -25.35 -19.31 1.45
CA MET A 214 -26.67 -18.72 1.73
C MET A 214 -27.82 -19.52 1.13
N GLU A 215 -27.54 -20.38 0.15
CA GLU A 215 -28.53 -21.22 -0.53
C GLU A 215 -28.68 -22.61 0.11
N GLU A 216 -27.76 -22.98 1.02
CA GLU A 216 -27.85 -24.11 1.96
C GLU A 216 -28.65 -23.75 3.23
#